data_AF-A0A804RJX1-F1
#
_entry.id   AF-A0A804RJX1-F1
#
_cell.length_a   1.000
_cell.length_b   1.000
_cell.length_c   1.000
_cell.angle_alpha   90.00
_cell.angle_beta   90.00
_cell.angle_gamma   90.00
#
_symmetry.space_group_name_H-M   'P 1'
#
loop_
_entity.id
_entity.type
_entity.pdbx_description
1 polymer ?
#
loop_
_entity_poly.entity_id
_entity_poly.type
_entity_poly.pdbx_seq_one_letter_code
_entity_poly.pdbx_strand_id
1 'polypeptide(L)'
;MRKTFCFGGRRVARKMSERAPMVDGCVFCEIVRGAPASTTALLYSDDKVVAFRDINPSAFRHYLVIPIDHIPTVNSLRKTKDDHQLVSHMVKVGKDFLNQDAPNSEEHRFGFHQPPFNSIDHLHLHCLALPFIPR
;
A
#
# COMPACT_ATOMS: atom_id res chain seq x y z
N MET A 1 44.31 -15.25 -23.11
CA MET A 1 42.98 -15.67 -22.61
C MET A 1 42.53 -14.74 -21.48
N ARG A 2 41.51 -13.91 -21.70
CA ARG A 2 40.72 -13.31 -20.61
C ARG A 2 39.26 -13.48 -21.00
N LYS A 3 38.58 -14.38 -20.29
CA LYS A 3 37.21 -14.81 -20.56
C LYS A 3 36.26 -13.67 -20.24
N THR A 4 35.51 -13.26 -21.26
CA THR A 4 34.33 -12.40 -21.16
C THR A 4 33.28 -13.10 -20.29
N PHE A 5 32.87 -12.49 -19.18
CA PHE A 5 31.67 -12.89 -18.44
C PHE A 5 30.52 -12.01 -18.88
N CYS A 6 29.77 -12.47 -19.87
CA CYS A 6 28.45 -11.92 -20.18
C CYS A 6 27.43 -12.56 -19.24
N PHE A 7 26.99 -11.84 -18.21
CA PHE A 7 25.81 -12.24 -17.43
C PHE A 7 24.55 -11.91 -18.25
N GLY A 8 24.04 -12.92 -18.96
CA GLY A 8 22.73 -12.88 -19.60
C GLY A 8 21.62 -12.93 -18.55
N GLY A 9 21.24 -11.77 -18.02
CA GLY A 9 20.03 -11.63 -17.22
C GLY A 9 18.80 -11.80 -18.12
N ARG A 10 18.10 -12.92 -18.00
CA ARG A 10 16.77 -13.10 -18.59
C ARG A 10 15.83 -12.06 -17.98
N ARG A 11 15.45 -11.04 -18.76
CA ARG A 11 14.33 -10.15 -18.41
C ARG A 11 13.06 -11.02 -18.36
N VAL A 12 12.60 -11.33 -17.15
CA VAL A 12 11.24 -11.87 -16.97
C VAL A 12 10.30 -10.73 -17.33
N ALA A 13 9.53 -10.89 -18.40
CA ALA A 13 8.53 -9.92 -18.80
C ALA A 13 7.56 -9.72 -17.63
N ARG A 14 7.49 -8.49 -17.09
CA ARG A 14 6.54 -8.13 -16.04
C ARG A 14 5.13 -8.26 -16.64
N LYS A 15 4.34 -9.22 -16.16
CA LYS A 15 2.94 -9.34 -16.55
C LYS A 15 2.26 -8.03 -16.15
N MET A 16 1.84 -7.24 -17.13
CA MET A 16 1.13 -5.98 -16.86
C MET A 16 -0.20 -6.30 -16.19
N SER A 17 -0.54 -5.56 -15.15
CA SER A 17 -1.87 -5.65 -14.53
C SER A 17 -2.93 -5.28 -15.55
N GLU A 18 -4.06 -5.99 -15.54
CA GLU A 18 -5.24 -5.66 -16.34
C GLU A 18 -6.03 -4.48 -15.75
N ARG A 19 -5.67 -4.01 -14.55
CA ARG A 19 -6.33 -2.89 -13.88
C ARG A 19 -5.80 -1.57 -14.41
N ALA A 20 -6.65 -0.54 -14.39
CA ALA A 20 -6.20 0.81 -14.63
C ALA A 20 -5.13 1.18 -13.58
N PRO A 21 -3.92 1.59 -14.00
CA PRO A 21 -2.86 1.86 -13.05
C PRO A 21 -3.24 3.03 -12.13
N MET A 22 -3.93 4.06 -12.64
CA MET A 22 -4.33 5.24 -11.86
C MET A 22 -5.57 5.90 -12.49
N VAL A 23 -6.33 6.67 -11.70
CA VAL A 23 -7.51 7.43 -12.16
C VAL A 23 -7.39 8.90 -11.75
N ASP A 24 -7.82 9.81 -12.62
CA ASP A 24 -7.83 11.25 -12.34
C ASP A 24 -8.89 11.62 -11.30
N GLY A 25 -8.58 12.58 -10.43
CA GLY A 25 -9.45 12.99 -9.32
C GLY A 25 -9.39 12.09 -8.09
N CYS A 26 -8.65 10.98 -8.12
CA CYS A 26 -8.37 10.17 -6.95
C CYS A 26 -7.11 10.70 -6.23
N VAL A 27 -7.29 11.21 -5.00
CA VAL A 27 -6.18 11.73 -4.18
C VAL A 27 -5.08 10.69 -3.91
N PHE A 28 -5.43 9.40 -3.79
CA PHE A 28 -4.45 8.33 -3.60
C PHE A 28 -3.68 8.01 -4.88
N CYS A 29 -4.32 8.12 -6.05
CA CYS A 29 -3.58 8.06 -7.32
C CYS A 29 -2.63 9.25 -7.47
N GLU A 30 -2.97 10.44 -6.99
CA GLU A 30 -2.08 11.61 -7.01
C GLU A 30 -0.85 11.42 -6.11
N ILE A 31 -1.03 10.80 -4.93
CA ILE A 31 0.08 10.40 -4.05
C ILE A 31 0.99 9.40 -4.77
N VAL A 32 0.42 8.38 -5.42
CA VAL A 32 1.20 7.37 -6.19
C VAL A 32 1.98 8.01 -7.34
N ARG A 33 1.43 9.04 -8.01
CA ARG A 33 2.13 9.79 -9.07
C ARG A 33 3.36 10.55 -8.56
N GLY A 34 3.44 10.81 -7.25
CA GLY A 34 4.39 11.78 -6.70
C GLY A 34 4.12 13.19 -7.23
N ALA A 35 2.84 13.54 -7.47
CA ALA A 35 2.48 14.84 -8.00
C ALA A 35 2.99 15.96 -7.06
N PRO A 36 3.52 17.09 -7.57
CA PRO A 36 4.09 18.16 -6.75
C PRO A 36 3.13 18.74 -5.69
N ALA A 37 1.81 18.57 -5.88
CA ALA A 37 0.78 19.02 -4.95
C ALA A 37 0.55 18.05 -3.77
N SER A 38 1.03 16.80 -3.86
CA SER A 38 0.96 15.83 -2.77
C SER A 38 2.03 16.16 -1.72
N THR A 39 1.62 16.76 -0.60
CA THR A 39 2.49 16.98 0.57
C THR A 39 2.77 15.69 1.36
N THR A 40 2.22 14.56 0.93
CA THR A 40 2.35 13.26 1.61
C THR A 40 3.73 12.66 1.37
N ALA A 41 4.51 12.53 2.44
CA ALA A 41 5.78 11.83 2.40
C ALA A 41 5.56 10.31 2.34
N LEU A 42 6.07 9.67 1.29
CA LEU A 42 6.07 8.22 1.17
C LEU A 42 7.11 7.61 2.12
N LEU A 43 6.67 6.64 2.92
CA LEU A 43 7.55 5.82 3.76
C LEU A 43 8.04 4.58 3.00
N TYR A 44 7.28 4.17 1.99
CA TYR A 44 7.56 3.02 1.14
C TYR A 44 7.01 3.22 -0.25
N SER A 45 7.73 2.68 -1.23
CA SER A 45 7.23 2.44 -2.57
C SER A 45 7.95 1.23 -3.16
N ASP A 46 7.20 0.34 -3.78
CA ASP A 46 7.75 -0.69 -4.66
C ASP A 46 6.96 -0.76 -5.97
N ASP A 47 6.97 -1.90 -6.66
CA ASP A 47 6.25 -2.07 -7.92
C ASP A 47 4.76 -2.40 -7.76
N LYS A 48 4.27 -2.55 -6.52
CA LYS A 48 2.88 -2.95 -6.21
C LYS A 48 2.14 -1.99 -5.30
N VAL A 49 2.81 -1.42 -4.30
CA VAL A 49 2.18 -0.64 -3.23
C VAL A 49 3.02 0.58 -2.84
N VAL A 50 2.36 1.56 -2.24
CA VAL A 50 3.00 2.64 -1.49
C VAL A 50 2.45 2.68 -0.07
N ALA A 51 3.25 3.18 0.87
CA ALA A 51 2.83 3.35 2.26
C ALA A 51 3.18 4.74 2.80
N PHE A 52 2.28 5.30 3.61
CA PHE A 52 2.42 6.64 4.19
C PHE A 52 1.61 6.77 5.50
N ARG A 53 1.84 7.86 6.25
CA ARG A 53 1.09 8.15 7.47
C ARG A 53 -0.33 8.62 7.13
N ASP A 54 -1.32 8.13 7.86
CA ASP A 54 -2.65 8.71 7.82
C ASP A 54 -2.60 10.14 8.36
N ILE A 55 -3.23 11.08 7.66
CA ILE A 55 -3.27 12.51 8.05
C ILE A 55 -4.16 12.75 9.28
N ASN A 56 -5.04 11.80 9.60
CA ASN A 56 -5.99 11.84 10.70
C ASN A 56 -5.90 10.54 11.52
N PRO A 57 -4.78 10.31 12.23
CA PRO A 57 -4.51 9.05 12.92
C PRO A 57 -5.59 8.70 13.95
N SER A 58 -6.02 7.43 13.97
CA SER A 58 -7.00 6.91 14.93
C SER A 58 -6.36 6.08 16.05
N ALA A 59 -5.07 5.81 15.98
CA ALA A 59 -4.29 5.04 16.97
C ALA A 59 -2.89 5.61 17.12
N PHE A 60 -2.13 5.13 18.11
CA PHE A 60 -0.76 5.58 18.42
C PHE A 60 0.14 5.66 17.17
N ARG A 61 0.05 4.66 16.29
CA ARG A 61 0.47 4.79 14.89
C ARG A 61 -0.65 4.38 13.96
N HIS A 62 -0.78 5.14 12.87
CA HIS A 62 -1.75 4.88 11.82
C HIS A 62 -1.08 5.09 10.46
N TYR A 63 -0.88 3.98 9.76
CA TYR A 63 -0.35 3.96 8.39
C TYR A 63 -1.42 3.49 7.42
N LEU A 64 -1.35 4.01 6.20
CA LEU A 64 -2.09 3.52 5.06
C LEU A 64 -1.12 2.82 4.11
N VAL A 65 -1.47 1.61 3.70
CA VAL A 65 -0.81 0.91 2.59
C VAL A 65 -1.82 0.81 1.45
N ILE A 66 -1.46 1.30 0.27
CA ILE A 66 -2.35 1.35 -0.90
C ILE A 66 -1.68 0.68 -2.10
N PRO A 67 -2.43 0.00 -2.98
CA PRO A 67 -1.90 -0.47 -4.26
C PRO A 67 -1.59 0.70 -5.18
N ILE A 68 -0.60 0.52 -6.06
CA ILE A 68 -0.35 1.44 -7.17
C ILE A 68 -1.56 1.47 -8.09
N ASP A 69 -2.02 0.28 -8.52
CA ASP A 69 -3.23 0.13 -9.32
C ASP A 69 -4.45 0.68 -8.58
N HIS A 70 -5.32 1.39 -9.31
CA HIS A 70 -6.56 1.88 -8.74
C HIS A 70 -7.57 0.74 -8.59
N ILE A 71 -7.79 0.32 -7.34
CA ILE A 71 -8.83 -0.65 -6.95
C ILE A 71 -9.83 0.12 -6.09
N PRO A 72 -11.08 0.36 -6.52
CA PRO A 72 -11.97 1.28 -5.80
C PRO A 72 -12.19 0.89 -4.33
N THR A 73 -12.54 -0.37 -4.08
CA THR A 73 -12.86 -0.85 -2.73
C THR A 73 -12.44 -2.31 -2.56
N VAL A 74 -12.53 -2.85 -1.34
CA VAL A 74 -12.33 -4.29 -1.11
C VAL A 74 -13.31 -5.16 -1.91
N ASN A 75 -14.50 -4.64 -2.25
CA ASN A 75 -15.49 -5.37 -3.05
C ASN A 75 -15.06 -5.50 -4.52
N SER A 76 -14.07 -4.71 -4.95
CA SER A 76 -13.46 -4.76 -6.29
C SER A 76 -12.28 -5.73 -6.39
N LEU A 77 -12.00 -6.51 -5.33
CA LEU A 77 -11.07 -7.64 -5.38
C LEU A 77 -11.76 -8.83 -6.05
N ARG A 78 -11.10 -9.40 -7.07
CA ARG A 78 -11.56 -10.50 -7.92
C ARG A 78 -11.31 -11.88 -7.31
N LYS A 79 -10.74 -11.96 -6.10
CA LYS A 79 -10.39 -13.22 -5.40
C LYS A 79 -9.44 -14.12 -6.22
N THR A 80 -8.58 -13.50 -7.02
CA THR A 80 -7.54 -14.20 -7.79
C THR A 80 -6.29 -14.39 -6.95
N LYS A 81 -5.38 -15.27 -7.38
CA LYS A 81 -4.06 -15.43 -6.75
C LYS A 81 -3.30 -14.12 -6.65
N ASP A 82 -3.39 -13.26 -7.66
CA ASP A 82 -2.71 -11.97 -7.70
C ASP A 82 -3.28 -11.00 -6.64
N ASP A 83 -4.60 -10.98 -6.45
CA ASP A 83 -5.24 -10.18 -5.40
C ASP A 83 -4.88 -10.69 -4.00
N HIS A 84 -4.83 -12.01 -3.80
CA HIS A 84 -4.36 -12.59 -2.54
C HIS A 84 -2.90 -12.22 -2.23
N GLN A 85 -2.04 -12.23 -3.24
CA GLN A 85 -0.64 -11.81 -3.11
C GLN A 85 -0.52 -10.32 -2.81
N LEU A 86 -1.33 -9.48 -3.47
CA LEU A 86 -1.36 -8.04 -3.22
C LEU A 86 -1.74 -7.75 -1.77
N VAL A 87 -2.86 -8.29 -1.28
CA VAL A 87 -3.32 -8.05 0.10
C VAL A 87 -2.31 -8.60 1.11
N SER A 88 -1.74 -9.77 0.86
CA SER A 88 -0.69 -10.35 1.72
C SER A 88 0.55 -9.46 1.79
N HIS A 89 0.93 -8.86 0.65
CA HIS A 89 2.04 -7.92 0.56
C HIS A 89 1.73 -6.61 1.30
N MET A 90 0.52 -6.07 1.16
CA MET A 90 0.08 -4.88 1.90
C MET A 90 0.18 -5.09 3.42
N VAL A 91 -0.29 -6.25 3.92
CA VAL A 91 -0.19 -6.60 5.34
C VAL A 91 1.27 -6.74 5.78
N LYS A 92 2.13 -7.36 4.97
CA LYS A 92 3.56 -7.48 5.28
C LYS A 92 4.20 -6.10 5.43
N VAL A 93 4.00 -5.21 4.46
CA VAL A 93 4.54 -3.85 4.50
C VAL A 93 4.06 -3.10 5.74
N GLY A 94 2.76 -3.16 6.04
CA GLY A 94 2.19 -2.54 7.24
C GLY A 94 2.80 -3.08 8.54
N LYS A 95 2.97 -4.41 8.65
CA LYS A 95 3.61 -5.03 9.81
C LYS A 95 5.06 -4.59 9.99
N ASP A 96 5.83 -4.56 8.90
CA ASP A 96 7.24 -4.15 8.95
C ASP A 96 7.37 -2.71 9.49
N PHE A 97 6.51 -1.79 9.04
CA PHE A 97 6.49 -0.41 9.56
C PHE A 97 6.10 -0.31 11.03
N LEU A 98 5.02 -0.97 11.44
CA LEU A 98 4.58 -0.93 12.82
C LEU A 98 5.63 -1.54 13.76
N ASN A 99 6.27 -2.65 13.37
CA ASN A 99 7.34 -3.26 14.16
C ASN A 99 8.57 -2.36 14.30
N GLN A 100 8.91 -1.58 13.25
CA GLN A 100 10.04 -0.67 13.29
C GLN A 100 9.77 0.59 14.12
N ASP A 101 8.58 1.18 13.97
CA ASP A 101 8.27 2.51 14.52
C ASP A 101 7.49 2.46 15.85
N ALA A 102 6.87 1.32 16.15
CA ALA A 102 6.18 1.05 17.42
C ALA A 102 6.58 -0.31 18.00
N PRO A 103 7.88 -0.59 18.24
CA PRO A 103 8.37 -1.91 18.68
C PRO A 103 7.81 -2.35 20.04
N ASN A 104 7.31 -1.40 20.84
CA ASN A 104 6.71 -1.65 22.16
C ASN A 104 5.18 -1.67 22.13
N SER A 105 4.55 -1.59 20.94
CA SER A 105 3.10 -1.72 20.81
C SER A 105 2.68 -3.15 21.12
N GLU A 106 1.75 -3.33 22.05
CA GLU A 106 1.28 -4.67 22.44
C GLU A 106 0.37 -5.31 21.39
N GLU A 107 -0.32 -4.49 20.60
CA GLU A 107 -1.31 -4.97 19.63
C GLU A 107 -1.28 -4.17 18.33
N HIS A 108 -1.32 -4.89 17.20
CA HIS A 108 -1.50 -4.31 15.87
C HIS A 108 -2.85 -4.71 15.30
N ARG A 109 -3.56 -3.76 14.67
CA ARG A 109 -4.80 -4.01 13.94
C ARG A 109 -4.65 -3.62 12.48
N PHE A 110 -5.21 -4.47 11.62
CA PHE A 110 -5.20 -4.30 10.18
C PHE A 110 -6.62 -4.38 9.67
N GLY A 111 -7.04 -3.45 8.83
CA GLY A 111 -8.42 -3.44 8.36
C GLY A 111 -8.63 -2.57 7.14
N PHE A 112 -9.71 -2.88 6.42
CA PHE A 112 -10.21 -2.05 5.34
C PHE A 112 -11.57 -1.51 5.76
N HIS A 113 -11.88 -0.27 5.39
CA HIS A 113 -13.26 0.18 5.39
C HIS A 113 -14.00 -0.37 4.16
N GLN A 114 -15.30 -0.58 4.30
CA GLN A 114 -16.20 -0.97 3.22
C GLN A 114 -17.23 0.13 2.98
N PRO A 115 -17.71 0.32 1.74
CA PRO A 115 -18.81 1.24 1.47
C PRO A 115 -20.05 0.94 2.33
N PRO A 116 -20.77 1.97 2.81
CA PRO A 116 -20.56 3.41 2.55
C PRO A 116 -19.58 4.09 3.52
N PHE A 117 -18.77 3.34 4.26
CA PHE A 117 -17.94 3.86 5.36
C PHE A 117 -16.45 4.06 4.98
N ASN A 118 -16.07 3.91 3.71
CA ASN A 118 -14.74 4.29 3.24
C ASN A 118 -14.70 5.77 2.86
N SER A 119 -13.62 6.46 3.25
CA SER A 119 -13.45 7.90 2.96
C SER A 119 -12.97 8.16 1.54
N ILE A 120 -12.16 7.26 0.98
CA ILE A 120 -11.57 7.36 -0.35
C ILE A 120 -11.87 6.07 -1.12
N ASP A 121 -12.35 6.21 -2.36
CA ASP A 121 -12.58 5.10 -3.29
C ASP A 121 -11.28 4.64 -3.96
N HIS A 122 -10.30 4.25 -3.14
CA HIS A 122 -9.08 3.57 -3.55
C HIS A 122 -8.66 2.69 -2.39
N LEU A 123 -8.60 1.37 -2.60
CA LEU A 123 -8.31 0.34 -1.62
C LEU A 123 -7.13 0.74 -0.74
N HIS A 124 -7.35 0.86 0.55
CA HIS A 124 -6.31 1.23 1.50
C HIS A 124 -6.41 0.39 2.76
N LEU A 125 -5.31 -0.26 3.10
CA LEU A 125 -5.21 -1.01 4.34
C LEU A 125 -4.81 -0.06 5.46
N HIS A 126 -5.70 0.11 6.44
CA HIS A 126 -5.37 0.72 7.72
C HIS A 126 -4.47 -0.22 8.51
N CYS A 127 -3.29 0.27 8.88
CA CYS A 127 -2.32 -0.44 9.72
C CYS A 127 -2.15 0.36 11.01
N LEU A 128 -2.57 -0.21 12.13
CA LEU A 128 -2.71 0.47 13.41
C LEU A 128 -1.82 -0.17 14.45
N ALA A 129 -0.98 0.61 15.13
CA ALA A 129 -0.43 0.24 16.44
C ALA A 129 -1.27 0.89 17.53
N LEU A 130 -1.77 0.08 18.45
CA LEU A 130 -2.62 0.50 19.56
C LEU A 130 -1.80 1.18 20.67
N PRO A 131 -2.44 1.95 21.57
CA PRO A 131 -3.89 2.15 21.76
C PRO A 131 -4.57 3.00 20.69
N PHE A 132 -5.90 2.90 20.60
CA PHE A 132 -6.73 3.86 19.86
C PHE A 132 -6.70 5.24 20.54
N ILE A 133 -6.76 6.29 19.74
CA ILE A 133 -6.86 7.67 20.20
C ILE A 133 -8.34 7.98 20.45
N PRO A 134 -8.76 8.36 21.66
CA PRO A 134 -10.13 8.80 21.93
C PRO A 134 -10.50 10.01 21.06
N ARG A 135 -11.71 10.00 20.47
CA ARG A 135 -12.28 11.13 19.73
C ARG A 135 -13.51 11.69 20.44
#